data_AF-A0A846BX82-F1
#
_entry.id   AF-A0A846BX82-F1
#
_cell.length_a   1.000
_cell.length_b   1.000
_cell.length_c   1.000
_cell.angle_alpha   90.00
_cell.angle_beta   90.00
_cell.angle_gamma   90.00
#
_symmetry.space_group_name_H-M   'P 1'
#
loop_
_entity.id
_entity.type
_entity.pdbx_description
1 polymer ?
#
loop_
_entity_poly.entity_id
_entity_poly.type
_entity_poly.pdbx_seq_one_letter_code
_entity_poly.pdbx_strand_id
1 'polypeptide(L)'
;RAINRAAGPELQEAFQQLKSCRLGEAKLTYGYHLPSKWIIHTVVPNWQGGHQREEQILVQCYRNCLSLAEQQSMRTIAFPAISTGARGFPADKAAKIAVREVGNFLANNSSIEKVIFVCFENRDYHSYQDALQ
;
A
#
# COMPACT_ATOMS: atom_id res chain seq x y z
N ARG A 1 9.80 -1.08 8.76
CA ARG A 1 10.80 -1.72 9.65
C ARG A 1 10.59 -3.24 9.75
N ALA A 2 9.39 -3.74 10.05
CA ALA A 2 9.12 -5.19 10.10
C ALA A 2 9.44 -5.92 8.78
N ILE A 3 8.99 -5.38 7.64
CA ILE A 3 9.26 -5.95 6.30
C ILE A 3 10.76 -6.04 6.01
N ASN A 4 11.54 -4.97 6.24
CA ASN A 4 13.00 -5.00 6.04
C ASN A 4 13.69 -6.10 6.86
N ARG A 5 13.29 -6.27 8.13
CA ARG A 5 13.87 -7.30 8.98
C ARG A 5 13.53 -8.70 8.49
N ALA A 6 12.30 -8.92 8.03
CA ALA A 6 11.83 -10.23 7.60
C ALA A 6 12.27 -10.60 6.18
N ALA A 7 12.49 -9.62 5.29
CA ALA A 7 12.99 -9.85 3.93
C ALA A 7 14.49 -10.17 3.89
N GLY A 8 15.27 -9.70 4.86
CA GLY A 8 16.72 -9.89 4.88
C GLY A 8 17.52 -8.69 4.35
N PRO A 9 18.86 -8.71 4.49
CA PRO A 9 19.75 -7.64 4.05
C PRO A 9 19.68 -7.36 2.54
N GLU A 10 19.32 -8.35 1.72
CA GLU A 10 19.22 -8.27 0.26
C GLU A 10 18.21 -7.20 -0.18
N LEU A 11 17.17 -6.95 0.63
CA LEU A 11 16.22 -5.87 0.36
C LEU A 11 16.89 -4.48 0.48
N GLN A 12 17.85 -4.30 1.39
CA GLN A 12 18.59 -3.04 1.50
C GLN A 12 19.51 -2.82 0.30
N GLU A 13 20.16 -3.88 -0.18
CA GLU A 13 20.99 -3.82 -1.40
C GLU A 13 20.13 -3.45 -2.63
N ALA A 14 18.93 -4.00 -2.72
CA ALA A 14 17.96 -3.65 -3.76
C ALA A 14 17.58 -2.16 -3.73
N PHE A 15 17.44 -1.57 -2.53
CA PHE A 15 17.17 -0.14 -2.39
C PHE A 15 18.32 0.75 -2.88
N GLN A 16 19.57 0.28 -2.89
CA GLN A 16 20.68 1.05 -3.46
C GLN A 16 20.56 1.14 -4.98
N GLN A 17 20.01 0.11 -5.62
CA GLN A 17 19.77 0.07 -7.07
C GLN A 17 18.48 0.80 -7.46
N LEU A 18 17.48 0.78 -6.59
CA LEU A 18 16.27 1.58 -6.73
C LEU A 18 16.61 3.03 -6.44
N LYS A 19 16.71 3.84 -7.50
CA LYS A 19 16.69 5.31 -7.41
C LYS A 19 15.57 5.79 -6.47
N SER A 20 15.59 7.06 -6.06
CA SER A 20 14.56 7.64 -5.18
C SER A 20 13.12 7.38 -5.64
N CYS A 21 12.20 7.19 -4.69
CA CYS A 21 10.77 6.99 -4.93
C CYS A 21 10.02 8.24 -4.47
N ARG A 22 9.27 8.86 -5.39
CA ARG A 22 8.52 10.10 -5.10
C ARG A 22 7.23 9.80 -4.35
N LEU A 23 6.64 10.86 -3.77
CA LEU A 23 5.33 10.76 -3.14
C LEU A 23 4.27 10.27 -4.14
N GLY A 24 3.48 9.27 -3.75
CA GLY A 24 2.48 8.64 -4.61
C GLY A 24 3.06 7.56 -5.54
N GLU A 25 4.37 7.54 -5.78
CA GLU A 25 5.02 6.56 -6.64
C GLU A 25 5.05 5.18 -5.96
N ALA A 26 5.12 4.12 -6.77
CA ALA A 26 5.32 2.77 -6.32
C ALA A 26 6.49 2.12 -7.07
N LYS A 27 7.25 1.26 -6.38
CA LYS A 27 8.39 0.52 -6.93
C LYS A 27 8.40 -0.92 -6.48
N LEU A 28 9.05 -1.78 -7.24
CA LEU A 28 9.01 -3.22 -7.04
C LEU A 28 10.37 -3.77 -6.61
N THR A 29 10.37 -4.70 -5.66
CA THR A 29 11.50 -5.61 -5.38
C THR A 29 11.00 -7.03 -5.23
N TYR A 30 11.93 -8.00 -5.29
CA TYR A 30 11.66 -9.33 -4.78
C TYR A 30 11.30 -9.29 -3.28
N GLY A 31 10.63 -10.34 -2.81
CA GLY A 31 10.31 -10.53 -1.40
C GLY A 31 11.41 -11.19 -0.57
N TYR A 32 12.43 -11.74 -1.22
CA TYR A 32 13.60 -12.36 -0.57
C TYR A 32 13.17 -13.45 0.41
N HIS A 33 13.45 -13.29 1.70
CA HIS A 33 13.07 -14.26 2.74
C HIS A 33 11.57 -14.24 3.10
N LEU A 34 10.79 -13.31 2.55
CA LEU A 34 9.34 -13.32 2.75
C LEU A 34 8.67 -14.44 1.94
N PRO A 35 7.55 -15.00 2.43
CA PRO A 35 6.75 -15.94 1.64
C PRO A 35 6.13 -15.30 0.39
N SER A 36 5.97 -13.97 0.38
CA SER A 36 5.52 -13.22 -0.80
C SER A 36 6.63 -13.14 -1.84
N LYS A 37 6.33 -13.40 -3.12
CA LYS A 37 7.31 -13.28 -4.22
C LYS A 37 7.85 -11.86 -4.41
N TRP A 38 7.00 -10.86 -4.18
CA TRP A 38 7.28 -9.46 -4.49
C TRP A 38 6.89 -8.54 -3.33
N ILE A 39 7.55 -7.38 -3.25
CA ILE A 39 7.17 -6.26 -2.39
C ILE A 39 6.99 -5.04 -3.28
N ILE A 40 5.84 -4.38 -3.14
CA ILE A 40 5.60 -3.07 -3.75
C ILE A 40 5.80 -2.00 -2.67
N HIS A 41 6.76 -1.12 -2.90
CA HIS A 41 7.13 -0.01 -2.02
C HIS A 41 6.46 1.25 -2.51
N THR A 42 5.76 1.98 -1.64
CA THR A 42 5.17 3.26 -1.98
C THR A 42 5.41 4.30 -0.88
N VAL A 43 5.48 5.58 -1.27
CA VAL A 43 5.80 6.68 -0.37
C VAL A 43 4.61 7.61 -0.23
N VAL A 44 4.17 7.81 1.01
CA VAL A 44 3.13 8.78 1.40
C VAL A 44 3.74 9.86 2.28
N PRO A 45 3.18 11.09 2.26
CA PRO A 45 3.61 12.17 3.13
C PRO A 45 3.14 11.92 4.58
N ASN A 46 3.71 12.68 5.51
CA ASN A 46 3.10 12.85 6.83
C ASN A 46 1.80 13.64 6.68
N TRP A 47 0.78 13.29 7.47
CA TRP A 47 -0.46 14.05 7.53
C TRP A 47 -0.22 15.43 8.17
N GLN A 48 -0.62 16.49 7.47
CA GLN A 48 -0.52 17.88 7.94
C GLN A 48 -1.89 18.58 7.88
N GLY A 49 -2.94 17.87 8.30
CA GLY A 49 -4.30 18.41 8.31
C GLY A 49 -5.07 18.28 7.00
N GLY A 50 -4.47 17.70 5.95
CA GLY A 50 -5.15 17.46 4.67
C GLY A 50 -5.09 18.63 3.69
N HIS A 51 -4.17 19.57 3.93
CA HIS A 51 -4.03 20.79 3.12
C HIS A 51 -2.92 20.71 2.07
N GLN A 52 -2.16 19.61 2.03
CA GLN A 52 -1.00 19.39 1.15
C GLN A 52 -1.17 18.20 0.23
N ARG A 53 -2.40 17.98 -0.24
CA ARG A 53 -2.77 16.94 -1.18
C ARG A 53 -2.54 15.51 -0.68
N GLU A 54 -2.48 15.31 0.64
CA GLU A 54 -2.16 14.01 1.24
C GLU A 54 -3.16 12.93 0.84
N GLU A 55 -4.45 13.29 0.74
CA GLU A 55 -5.50 12.38 0.27
C GLU A 55 -5.28 11.96 -1.19
N GLN A 56 -4.97 12.91 -2.08
CA GLN A 56 -4.69 12.63 -3.50
C GLN A 56 -3.42 11.78 -3.66
N ILE A 57 -2.40 12.01 -2.82
CA ILE A 57 -1.20 11.18 -2.84
C ILE A 57 -1.51 9.76 -2.37
N LEU A 58 -2.31 9.58 -1.32
CA LEU A 58 -2.72 8.25 -0.87
C LEU A 58 -3.52 7.50 -1.95
N VAL A 59 -4.41 8.21 -2.66
CA VAL A 59 -5.09 7.66 -3.85
C VAL A 59 -4.08 7.19 -4.89
N GLN A 60 -3.06 8.01 -5.18
CA GLN A 60 -2.03 7.66 -6.16
C GLN A 60 -1.22 6.43 -5.73
N CYS A 61 -0.92 6.28 -4.44
CA CYS A 61 -0.25 5.10 -3.91
C CYS A 61 -1.03 3.81 -4.21
N TYR A 62 -2.33 3.77 -3.91
CA TYR A 62 -3.15 2.59 -4.20
C TYR A 62 -3.19 2.28 -5.70
N ARG A 63 -3.45 3.29 -6.54
CA ARG A 63 -3.51 3.12 -8.00
C ARG A 63 -2.20 2.60 -8.59
N ASN A 64 -1.08 3.18 -8.19
CA ASN A 64 0.23 2.77 -8.69
C ASN A 64 0.62 1.37 -8.21
N CYS A 65 0.28 1.01 -6.97
CA CYS A 65 0.51 -0.36 -6.48
C CYS A 65 -0.34 -1.39 -7.24
N LEU A 66 -1.63 -1.11 -7.46
CA LEU A 66 -2.52 -2.00 -8.21
C LEU A 66 -2.08 -2.14 -9.67
N SER A 67 -1.71 -1.04 -10.32
CA SER A 67 -1.19 -1.05 -11.69
C SER A 67 0.12 -1.86 -11.81
N LEU A 68 1.05 -1.72 -10.86
CA LEU A 68 2.26 -2.55 -10.85
C LEU A 68 1.95 -4.03 -10.64
N ALA A 69 1.00 -4.34 -9.75
CA ALA A 69 0.58 -5.72 -9.50
C ALA A 69 -0.02 -6.36 -10.76
N GLU A 70 -0.88 -5.64 -11.48
CA GLU A 70 -1.41 -6.05 -12.77
C GLU A 70 -0.32 -6.27 -13.81
N GLN A 71 0.59 -5.29 -13.99
CA GLN A 71 1.70 -5.38 -14.95
C GLN A 71 2.60 -6.58 -14.70
N GLN A 72 2.73 -7.01 -13.45
CA GLN A 72 3.52 -8.18 -13.04
C GLN A 72 2.69 -9.46 -12.93
N SER A 73 1.43 -9.44 -13.39
CA SER A 73 0.50 -10.57 -13.35
C SER A 73 0.31 -11.17 -11.95
N MET A 74 0.33 -10.32 -10.91
CA MET A 74 0.07 -10.74 -9.55
C MET A 74 -1.44 -10.94 -9.34
N ARG A 75 -1.83 -12.12 -8.87
CA ARG A 75 -3.25 -12.44 -8.61
C ARG A 75 -3.70 -12.13 -7.18
N THR A 76 -2.77 -11.90 -6.26
CA THR A 76 -3.07 -11.57 -4.87
C THR A 76 -2.13 -10.50 -4.36
N ILE A 77 -2.70 -9.51 -3.66
CA ILE A 77 -1.96 -8.41 -3.06
C ILE A 77 -2.49 -8.12 -1.65
N ALA A 78 -1.58 -7.77 -0.73
CA ALA A 78 -1.92 -7.37 0.62
C ALA A 78 -1.46 -5.93 0.86
N PHE A 79 -2.38 -5.08 1.35
CA PHE A 79 -2.10 -3.71 1.73
C PHE A 79 -2.15 -3.57 3.26
N PRO A 80 -1.12 -2.99 3.92
CA PRO A 80 -1.28 -2.54 5.29
C PRO A 80 -2.20 -1.31 5.33
N ALA A 81 -2.60 -0.86 6.52
CA ALA A 81 -3.22 0.44 6.71
C ALA A 81 -2.22 1.58 6.38
N ILE A 82 -2.10 1.94 5.10
CA ILE A 82 -1.10 2.91 4.62
C ILE A 82 -1.35 4.28 5.28
N SER A 83 -0.28 4.84 5.86
CA SER A 83 -0.24 6.19 6.46
C SER A 83 -0.92 6.37 7.83
N THR A 84 -1.62 5.37 8.39
CA THR A 84 -2.39 5.53 9.64
C THR A 84 -1.58 5.39 10.94
N GLY A 85 -0.37 4.84 10.86
CA GLY A 85 0.56 4.71 11.99
C GLY A 85 1.38 5.98 12.22
N ALA A 86 2.71 5.86 12.14
CA ALA A 86 3.66 6.95 12.43
C ALA A 86 3.47 8.24 11.59
N ARG A 87 2.72 8.18 10.49
CA ARG A 87 2.44 9.33 9.61
C ARG A 87 1.14 10.06 9.96
N GLY A 88 0.34 9.54 10.88
CA GLY A 88 -0.79 10.25 11.51
C GLY A 88 -2.01 10.49 10.62
N PHE A 89 -2.13 9.80 9.48
CA PHE A 89 -3.30 9.95 8.60
C PHE A 89 -4.56 9.40 9.30
N PRO A 90 -5.69 10.13 9.31
CA PRO A 90 -6.93 9.66 9.93
C PRO A 90 -7.38 8.29 9.38
N ALA A 91 -7.56 7.31 10.27
CA ALA A 91 -7.79 5.92 9.89
C ALA A 91 -9.09 5.74 9.09
N ASP A 92 -10.14 6.46 9.46
CA ASP A 92 -11.44 6.48 8.79
C ASP A 92 -11.33 6.98 7.34
N LYS A 93 -10.60 8.08 7.12
CA LYS A 93 -10.34 8.62 5.78
C LYS A 93 -9.48 7.68 4.95
N ALA A 94 -8.40 7.16 5.55
CA ALA A 94 -7.49 6.26 4.87
C ALA A 94 -8.19 4.96 4.43
N ALA A 95 -9.02 4.37 5.28
CA ALA A 95 -9.79 3.17 4.97
C ALA A 95 -10.80 3.42 3.84
N LYS A 96 -11.54 4.54 3.87
CA LYS A 96 -12.46 4.92 2.78
C LYS A 96 -11.75 5.07 1.45
N ILE A 97 -10.56 5.70 1.43
CA ILE A 97 -9.74 5.82 0.23
C ILE A 97 -9.30 4.43 -0.25
N ALA A 98 -8.78 3.60 0.66
CA ALA A 98 -8.30 2.26 0.33
C ALA A 98 -9.38 1.37 -0.30
N VAL A 99 -10.54 1.28 0.37
CA VAL A 99 -11.67 0.47 -0.10
C VAL A 99 -12.20 0.99 -1.43
N ARG A 100 -12.37 2.32 -1.57
CA ARG A 100 -12.85 2.92 -2.81
C ARG A 100 -11.93 2.64 -3.99
N GLU A 101 -10.62 2.90 -3.86
CA GLU A 101 -9.69 2.73 -4.98
C GLU A 101 -9.51 1.24 -5.35
N VAL A 102 -9.47 0.35 -4.36
CA VAL A 102 -9.41 -1.10 -4.62
C VAL A 102 -10.71 -1.58 -5.26
N GLY A 103 -11.88 -1.18 -4.74
CA GLY A 103 -13.17 -1.56 -5.30
C GLY A 103 -13.35 -1.09 -6.73
N ASN A 104 -12.98 0.17 -7.02
CA ASN A 104 -13.00 0.72 -8.38
C ASN A 104 -12.07 -0.05 -9.33
N PHE A 105 -10.88 -0.44 -8.86
CA PHE A 105 -9.96 -1.24 -9.68
C PHE A 105 -10.56 -2.61 -9.98
N LEU A 106 -11.02 -3.34 -8.96
CA LEU A 106 -11.56 -4.70 -9.11
C LEU A 106 -12.86 -4.75 -9.93
N ALA A 107 -13.67 -3.69 -9.89
CA ALA A 107 -14.88 -3.59 -10.72
C ALA A 107 -14.57 -3.52 -12.22
N ASN A 108 -13.38 -3.04 -12.59
CA ASN A 108 -12.98 -2.85 -13.98
C ASN A 108 -11.85 -3.78 -14.41
N ASN A 109 -11.35 -4.63 -13.51
CA ASN A 109 -10.15 -5.42 -13.73
C ASN A 109 -10.19 -6.74 -12.94
N SER A 110 -10.06 -7.86 -13.65
CA SER A 110 -10.07 -9.21 -13.06
C SER A 110 -8.69 -9.85 -12.94
N SER A 111 -7.60 -9.12 -13.20
CA SER A 111 -6.22 -9.66 -13.11
C SER A 111 -5.80 -9.97 -11.67
N ILE A 112 -6.31 -9.21 -10.70
CA ILE A 112 -6.11 -9.41 -9.27
C ILE A 112 -7.37 -10.09 -8.71
N GLU A 113 -7.23 -11.33 -8.28
CA GLU A 113 -8.34 -12.16 -7.77
C GLU A 113 -8.63 -11.90 -6.30
N LYS A 114 -7.63 -11.43 -5.53
CA LYS A 114 -7.77 -11.20 -4.08
C LYS A 114 -6.94 -10.02 -3.60
N VAL A 115 -7.61 -9.11 -2.88
CA VAL A 115 -6.96 -8.03 -2.13
C VAL A 115 -7.20 -8.23 -0.64
N ILE A 116 -6.15 -8.12 0.16
CA ILE A 116 -6.21 -8.30 1.62
C ILE A 116 -5.82 -6.98 2.29
N PHE A 117 -6.72 -6.41 3.09
CA PHE A 117 -6.39 -5.28 3.97
C PHE A 117 -5.87 -5.81 5.31
N VAL A 118 -4.57 -5.65 5.55
CA VAL A 118 -3.89 -6.13 6.74
C VAL A 118 -3.90 -5.03 7.81
N CYS A 119 -4.87 -5.12 8.72
CA CYS A 119 -4.99 -4.21 9.85
C CYS A 119 -4.16 -4.73 11.03
N PHE A 120 -3.25 -3.90 11.55
CA PHE A 120 -2.45 -4.26 12.73
C PHE A 120 -3.14 -3.84 14.03
N GLU A 121 -3.84 -2.71 14.03
CA GLU A 121 -4.58 -2.20 15.19
C GLU A 121 -6.09 -2.36 14.99
N ASN A 122 -6.82 -2.58 16.10
CA ASN A 122 -8.29 -2.65 16.09
C ASN A 122 -8.94 -1.37 15.54
N ARG A 123 -8.31 -0.22 15.75
CA ARG A 123 -8.76 1.07 15.20
C ARG A 123 -8.84 1.02 13.67
N ASP A 124 -7.77 0.55 13.02
CA ASP A 124 -7.76 0.43 11.57
C ASP A 124 -8.78 -0.63 11.12
N TYR A 125 -8.85 -1.78 11.82
CA TYR A 125 -9.82 -2.83 11.52
C TYR A 125 -11.27 -2.32 11.50
N HIS A 126 -11.71 -1.60 12.54
CA HIS A 126 -13.05 -1.01 12.58
C HIS A 126 -13.26 0.01 11.46
N SER A 127 -12.26 0.87 11.18
CA SER A 127 -12.35 1.83 10.07
C SER A 127 -12.52 1.14 8.71
N TYR A 128 -11.86 0.00 8.49
CA TYR A 128 -12.04 -0.81 7.29
C TYR A 128 -13.39 -1.53 7.25
N GLN A 129 -13.89 -2.03 8.39
CA GLN A 129 -15.23 -2.62 8.45
C GLN A 129 -16.29 -1.59 8.09
N ASP A 130 -16.23 -0.39 8.67
CA ASP A 130 -17.18 0.69 8.38
C ASP A 130 -17.11 1.15 6.92
N ALA A 131 -15.92 1.15 6.32
CA ALA A 131 -15.73 1.55 4.93
C ALA A 131 -16.18 0.49 3.90
N LEU A 132 -16.36 -0.77 4.32
CA LEU A 132 -16.80 -1.89 3.47
C LEU A 132 -18.33 -2.08 3.44
N GLN A 133 -19.06 -1.41 4.34
CA GLN A 133 -20.53 -1.40 4.36
C GLN A 133 -21.09 -0.50 3.26
#